data_AF-A0A1I2EHZ8-F1
#
_entry.id   AF-A0A1I2EHZ8-F1
#
_cell.length_a   1.000
_cell.length_b   1.000
_cell.length_c   1.000
_cell.angle_alpha   90.00
_cell.angle_beta   90.00
_cell.angle_gamma   90.00
#
_symmetry.space_group_name_H-M   'P 1'
#
loop_
_entity.id
_entity.type
_entity.pdbx_description
1 polymer ?
#
loop_
_entity_poly.entity_id
_entity_poly.type
_entity_poly.pdbx_seq_one_letter_code
_entity_poly.pdbx_strand_id
1 'polypeptide(L)' 'MTDSPTARMIADAIEASGKSQREIASEMGYERPNVVSMMKNGDMRMPLERIPAFAA' A
#
# COMPACT_ATOMS: atom_id res chain seq x y z
N MET A 1 -9.83 2.20 11.61
CA MET A 1 -10.13 3.05 10.43
C MET A 1 -9.37 4.34 10.64
N THR A 2 -8.36 4.60 9.83
CA THR A 2 -7.62 5.86 9.87
C THR A 2 -8.19 6.83 8.86
N ASP A 3 -8.35 8.10 9.25
CA ASP A 3 -8.99 9.15 8.45
C ASP A 3 -8.07 9.80 7.39
N SER A 4 -6.90 9.22 7.11
CA SER A 4 -6.00 9.72 6.08
C SER A 4 -6.61 9.49 4.68
N PRO A 5 -6.76 10.55 3.84
CA PRO A 5 -7.22 10.40 2.46
C PRO A 5 -6.33 9.44 1.65
N THR A 6 -5.02 9.47 1.89
CA THR A 6 -4.06 8.56 1.25
C THR A 6 -4.26 7.12 1.71
N ALA A 7 -4.49 6.89 3.00
CA ALA A 7 -4.71 5.54 3.52
C ALA A 7 -5.99 4.91 2.95
N ARG A 8 -7.06 5.72 2.78
CA ARG A 8 -8.29 5.31 2.10
C ARG A 8 -8.06 4.99 0.62
N MET A 9 -7.37 5.86 -0.11
CA MET A 9 -7.01 5.60 -1.51
C MET A 9 -6.19 4.31 -1.67
N ILE A 10 -5.24 4.06 -0.77
CA ILE A 10 -4.46 2.82 -0.76
C ILE A 10 -5.35 1.61 -0.46
N ALA A 11 -6.29 1.71 0.48
CA ALA A 11 -7.23 0.64 0.76
C ALA A 11 -8.09 0.30 -0.47
N ASP A 12 -8.64 1.32 -1.13
CA ASP A 12 -9.47 1.16 -2.33
C ASP A 12 -8.66 0.53 -3.48
N ALA A 13 -7.40 0.96 -3.66
CA ALA A 13 -6.51 0.39 -4.69
C ALA A 13 -6.16 -1.08 -4.42
N ILE A 14 -5.92 -1.46 -3.15
CA ILE A 14 -5.68 -2.85 -2.77
C ILE A 14 -6.91 -3.70 -3.11
N GLU A 15 -8.11 -3.24 -2.74
CA GLU A 15 -9.36 -3.95 -3.03
C GLU A 15 -9.62 -4.08 -4.54
N ALA A 16 -9.40 -3.02 -5.31
CA ALA A 16 -9.56 -3.01 -6.76
C ALA A 16 -8.55 -3.93 -7.48
N SER A 17 -7.34 -4.12 -6.92
CA SER A 17 -6.31 -4.95 -7.52
C SER A 17 -6.62 -6.45 -7.51
N GLY A 18 -7.49 -6.90 -6.60
CA GLY A 18 -7.74 -8.33 -6.33
C GLY A 18 -6.55 -9.08 -5.71
N LYS A 19 -5.43 -8.41 -5.44
CA LYS A 19 -4.23 -9.00 -4.85
C LYS A 19 -4.27 -8.92 -3.32
N SER A 20 -3.68 -9.91 -2.67
CA SER A 20 -3.40 -9.82 -1.24
C SER A 20 -2.29 -8.79 -0.98
N GLN A 21 -2.31 -8.20 0.22
CA GLN A 21 -1.27 -7.25 0.64
C GLN A 21 0.14 -7.85 0.61
N ARG A 22 0.26 -9.18 0.78
CA ARG A 22 1.53 -9.91 0.74
C ARG A 22 2.07 -10.00 -0.69
N GLU A 23 1.21 -10.27 -1.66
CA GLU A 23 1.58 -10.29 -3.08
C GLU A 23 2.03 -8.90 -3.52
N ILE A 24 1.27 -7.86 -3.19
CA ILE A 24 1.64 -6.46 -3.49
C ILE A 24 2.99 -6.12 -2.87
N ALA A 25 3.22 -6.45 -1.59
CA ALA A 25 4.50 -6.18 -0.94
C ALA A 25 5.68 -6.87 -1.65
N SER A 26 5.48 -8.12 -2.08
CA SER A 26 6.49 -8.90 -2.80
C SER A 26 6.78 -8.31 -4.18
N GLU A 27 5.75 -7.95 -4.95
CA GLU A 27 5.90 -7.35 -6.28
C GLU A 27 6.59 -5.99 -6.23
N MET A 28 6.32 -5.20 -5.18
CA MET A 28 6.96 -3.90 -4.95
C MET A 28 8.37 -3.99 -4.37
N GLY A 29 8.86 -5.21 -4.09
CA GLY A 29 10.19 -5.45 -3.55
C GLY A 29 10.38 -4.97 -2.10
N TYR A 30 9.32 -5.01 -1.28
CA TYR A 30 9.45 -4.75 0.15
C TYR A 30 9.93 -6.00 0.88
N GLU A 31 11.01 -5.88 1.66
CA GLU A 31 11.52 -6.95 2.52
C GLU A 31 10.50 -7.38 3.57
N ARG A 32 9.70 -6.43 4.06
CA ARG A 32 8.71 -6.65 5.10
C ARG A 32 7.31 -6.69 4.49
N PRO A 33 6.55 -7.80 4.64
CA PRO A 33 5.22 -7.93 4.04
C PRO A 33 4.16 -7.05 4.71
N ASN A 34 4.41 -6.50 5.89
CA ASN A 34 3.46 -5.67 6.62
C ASN A 34 3.47 -4.18 6.20
N VAL A 35 4.38 -3.76 5.30
CA VAL A 35 4.49 -2.35 4.87
C VAL A 35 3.20 -1.86 4.23
N VAL A 36 2.57 -2.69 3.38
CA VAL A 36 1.29 -2.37 2.73
C VAL A 36 0.16 -2.22 3.76
N SER A 37 0.14 -3.06 4.80
CA SER A 37 -0.81 -2.94 5.92
C SER A 37 -0.63 -1.64 6.68
N MET A 38 0.63 -1.26 6.98
CA MET A 38 0.94 -0.01 7.67
C MET A 38 0.52 1.22 6.84
N MET A 39 0.68 1.17 5.52
CA MET A 39 0.21 2.25 4.63
C MET A 39 -1.33 2.32 4.57
N LYS A 40 -2.01 1.17 4.46
CA LYS A 40 -3.47 1.07 4.52
C LYS A 40 -4.05 1.63 5.84
N ASN A 41 -3.35 1.39 6.94
CA ASN A 41 -3.74 1.87 8.27
C ASN A 41 -3.18 3.26 8.59
N GLY A 42 -2.49 3.93 7.67
CA GLY A 42 -1.91 5.25 7.93
C GLY A 42 -0.79 5.31 8.97
N ASP A 43 -0.31 4.16 9.47
CA ASP A 43 0.84 4.05 10.38
C ASP A 43 2.17 4.38 9.67
N MET A 44 2.18 4.26 8.33
CA MET A 44 3.30 4.62 7.47
C MET A 44 2.82 5.53 6.33
N ARG A 45 3.57 6.59 6.06
CA ARG A 45 3.34 7.45 4.89
C ARG A 45 3.83 6.77 3.62
N MET A 46 3.15 7.02 2.50
CA MET A 46 3.57 6.56 1.19
C MET A 46 4.88 7.28 0.78
N PRO A 47 5.97 6.56 0.50
CA PRO A 47 7.20 7.17 -0.01
C PRO A 47 7.00 7.64 -1.45
N LEU A 48 7.32 8.92 -1.74
CA LEU A 48 7.06 9.53 -3.05
C LEU A 48 7.83 8.82 -4.18
N GLU A 49 9.05 8.38 -3.89
CA GLU A 49 9.91 7.65 -4.82
C GLU A 49 9.38 6.26 -5.19
N ARG A 50 8.47 5.70 -4.38
CA ARG A 50 7.85 4.39 -4.63
C ARG A 50 6.54 4.52 -5.41
N ILE A 51 5.94 5.71 -5.51
CA ILE A 51 4.66 5.91 -6.21
C ILE A 51 4.67 5.32 -7.63
N PRO A 52 5.71 5.51 -8.46
CA PRO A 52 5.73 4.93 -9.80
C PRO A 52 5.60 3.40 -9.83
N ALA A 53 6.13 2.71 -8.81
CA ALA A 53 6.02 1.25 -8.72
C ALA A 53 4.58 0.79 -8.46
N PHE A 54 3.79 1.59 -7.73
CA PHE A 54 2.38 1.30 -7.43
C PHE A 54 1.42 1.76 -8.53
N ALA A 55 1.87 2.62 -9.45
CA ALA A 55 1.05 3.19 -10.51
C ALA A 55 1.12 2.42 -11.84
N ALA A 56 2.01 1.44 -11.93
CA ALA A 56 2.19 0.57 -13.11
C ALA A 56 1.14 -0.54 -13.13
#